data_AF-A0AAD6BC63-F1
#
_entry.id   AF-A0AAD6BC63-F1
#
_cell.length_a   1.000
_cell.length_b   1.000
_cell.length_c   1.000
_cell.angle_alpha   90.00
_cell.angle_beta   90.00
_cell.angle_gamma   90.00
#
_symmetry.space_group_name_H-M   'P 1'
#
loop_
_entity.id
_entity.type
_entity.pdbx_description
1 polymer ?
#
loop_
_entity_poly.entity_id
_entity_poly.type
_entity_poly.pdbx_seq_one_letter_code
_entity_poly.pdbx_strand_id
1 'polypeptide(L)'
;MVMGDVSRGRPASPSLQEGALKGGWLKKQRSIMKNWQLRWFVLRSDQLFFYKDEEETKPQGCIPLQGCQVTELTANPDEPGRHLFEILPGGPRERTGCPLC
;
A
#
# COMPACT_ATOMS: atom_id res chain seq x y z
N MET A 1 19.43 14.93 -41.32
CA MET A 1 18.24 14.38 -40.66
C MET A 1 18.50 14.33 -39.17
N VAL A 2 17.56 14.89 -38.40
CA VAL A 2 17.56 15.08 -36.94
C VAL A 2 17.91 13.80 -36.17
N MET A 3 18.68 13.91 -35.09
CA MET A 3 18.84 12.85 -34.09
C MET A 3 17.49 12.61 -33.42
N GLY A 4 16.94 11.39 -33.57
CA GLY A 4 15.68 10.98 -32.96
C GLY A 4 15.83 10.75 -31.46
N ASP A 5 14.95 11.42 -30.72
CA ASP A 5 14.85 11.53 -29.27
C ASP A 5 14.71 10.18 -28.53
N VAL A 6 15.28 10.17 -27.33
CA VAL A 6 15.34 9.06 -26.39
C VAL A 6 14.07 9.04 -25.50
N SER A 7 13.65 7.83 -25.12
CA SER A 7 12.78 7.53 -23.97
C SER A 7 11.27 7.52 -24.20
N ARG A 8 10.69 6.32 -24.10
CA ARG A 8 9.55 6.04 -23.19
C ARG A 8 9.47 4.55 -22.84
N GLY A 9 10.63 3.90 -22.65
CA GLY A 9 10.68 2.77 -21.74
C GLY A 9 10.60 3.36 -20.34
N ARG A 10 9.46 3.25 -19.65
CA ARG A 10 9.41 3.48 -18.21
C ARG A 10 10.31 2.40 -17.60
N PRO A 11 11.48 2.71 -17.03
CA PRO A 11 12.21 1.69 -16.31
C PRO A 11 11.34 1.37 -15.10
N ALA A 12 10.81 0.14 -15.04
CA ALA A 12 10.38 -0.40 -13.77
C ALA A 12 11.62 -0.33 -12.87
N SER A 13 11.60 0.56 -11.89
CA SER A 13 12.71 0.76 -10.95
C SER A 13 13.18 -0.61 -10.45
N PRO A 14 14.43 -1.01 -10.69
CA PRO A 14 14.95 -2.31 -10.30
C PRO A 14 15.27 -2.28 -8.81
N SER A 15 14.25 -2.32 -7.97
CA SER A 15 14.38 -2.54 -6.51
C SER A 15 13.04 -2.84 -5.81
N LEU A 16 12.03 -3.37 -6.51
CA LEU A 16 10.93 -4.05 -5.84
C LEU A 16 11.51 -5.32 -5.22
N GLN A 17 11.97 -5.18 -3.96
CA GLN A 17 12.58 -6.22 -3.13
C GLN A 17 11.97 -7.58 -3.48
N GLU A 18 12.81 -8.52 -3.93
CA GLU A 18 12.43 -9.83 -4.47
C GLU A 18 11.19 -10.39 -3.75
N GLY A 19 10.06 -10.49 -4.46
CA GLY A 19 8.79 -10.95 -3.89
C GLY A 19 7.70 -9.88 -3.66
N ALA A 20 7.95 -8.60 -3.97
CA ALA A 20 6.91 -7.59 -3.98
C ALA A 20 5.97 -7.72 -5.20
N LEU A 21 4.68 -7.93 -4.95
CA LEU A 21 3.64 -8.03 -5.98
C LEU A 21 3.23 -6.66 -6.51
N LYS A 22 3.20 -5.64 -5.64
CA LYS A 22 2.86 -4.26 -6.00
C LYS A 22 3.47 -3.28 -5.01
N GLY A 23 3.98 -2.16 -5.52
CA GLY A 23 4.42 -1.01 -4.72
C GLY A 23 3.69 0.27 -5.15
N GLY A 24 3.38 1.14 -4.20
CA GLY A 24 2.75 2.42 -4.52
C GLY A 24 2.46 3.31 -3.32
N TRP A 25 2.33 4.60 -3.58
CA TRP A 25 1.91 5.59 -2.59
C TRP A 25 0.41 5.48 -2.32
N LEU A 26 0.03 5.36 -1.04
CA LEU A 26 -1.37 5.45 -0.59
C LEU A 26 -1.47 6.37 0.63
N LYS A 27 -2.65 6.97 0.82
CA LYS A 27 -2.97 7.69 2.05
C LYS A 27 -3.60 6.73 3.05
N LYS A 28 -3.06 6.68 4.28
CA LYS A 28 -3.58 5.87 5.38
C LYS A 28 -4.14 6.76 6.48
N GLN A 29 -5.37 6.51 6.91
CA GLN A 29 -5.94 7.16 8.10
C GLN A 29 -5.28 6.62 9.37
N ARG A 30 -4.90 7.50 10.29
CA ARG A 30 -4.44 7.14 11.64
C ARG A 30 -5.60 6.59 12.48
N SER A 31 -5.27 5.73 13.45
CA SER A 31 -6.27 5.07 14.30
C SER A 31 -6.90 6.04 15.31
N ILE A 32 -6.08 6.93 15.91
CA ILE A 32 -6.53 7.83 16.99
C ILE A 32 -6.83 9.25 16.46
N MET A 33 -5.97 9.77 15.57
CA MET A 33 -6.18 11.07 14.91
C MET A 33 -6.77 10.83 13.53
N LYS A 34 -7.86 11.51 13.15
CA LYS A 34 -8.47 11.40 11.80
C LYS A 34 -7.65 12.15 10.73
N ASN A 35 -6.34 11.97 10.72
CA ASN A 35 -5.43 12.56 9.72
C ASN A 35 -4.95 11.45 8.75
N TRP A 36 -4.95 11.76 7.47
CA TRP A 36 -4.51 10.90 6.38
C TRP A 36 -3.02 11.12 6.09
N GLN A 37 -2.20 10.08 6.27
CA GLN A 37 -0.76 10.14 6.01
C GLN A 37 -0.41 9.44 4.70
N LEU A 38 0.37 10.12 3.86
CA LEU A 38 0.96 9.49 2.66
C LEU A 38 2.08 8.54 3.09
N ARG A 39 2.00 7.28 2.66
CA ARG A 39 2.98 6.23 2.95
C ARG A 39 3.24 5.40 1.70
N TRP A 40 4.46 4.90 1.56
CA TRP A 40 4.79 3.93 0.54
C TRP A 40 4.33 2.56 0.99
N PHE A 41 3.46 1.92 0.22
CA PHE A 41 2.94 0.59 0.51
C PHE A 41 3.56 -0.44 -0.41
N VAL A 42 3.87 -1.60 0.14
CA VAL A 42 4.37 -2.75 -0.61
C VAL A 42 3.56 -3.98 -0.25
N LEU A 43 2.90 -4.56 -1.23
CA LEU A 43 2.20 -5.83 -1.12
C LEU A 43 3.18 -6.97 -1.40
N ARG A 44 3.33 -7.89 -0.44
CA ARG A 44 4.14 -9.11 -0.57
C ARG A 44 3.29 -10.28 -0.11
N SER A 45 3.03 -11.23 -1.01
CA SER A 45 2.17 -12.38 -0.72
C SER A 45 0.82 -11.95 -0.12
N ASP A 46 0.55 -12.28 1.13
CA ASP A 46 -0.66 -12.02 1.91
C ASP A 46 -0.47 -10.90 2.95
N GLN A 47 0.58 -10.09 2.83
CA GLN A 47 0.91 -9.04 3.79
C GLN A 47 1.12 -7.70 3.09
N LEU A 48 0.55 -6.65 3.67
CA LEU A 48 0.69 -5.29 3.20
C LEU A 48 1.58 -4.50 4.16
N PHE A 49 2.79 -4.19 3.72
CA PHE A 49 3.77 -3.40 4.47
C PHE A 49 3.63 -1.92 4.11
N PHE A 50 3.94 -1.03 5.08
CA PHE A 50 4.03 0.40 4.80
C PHE A 50 5.28 1.02 5.41
N TYR A 51 5.86 1.94 4.64
CA TYR A 51 7.14 2.61 4.90
C TYR A 51 6.95 4.12 4.90
N LYS A 52 7.96 4.86 5.37
CA LYS A 52 7.88 6.32 5.36
C LYS A 52 7.90 6.83 3.91
N ASP A 53 8.75 6.22 3.09
CA ASP A 53 8.91 6.46 1.66
C ASP A 53 9.44 5.19 0.95
N GLU A 54 9.78 5.30 -0.34
CA GLU A 54 10.21 4.18 -1.19
C GLU A 54 11.63 3.67 -0.88
N GLU A 55 12.49 4.52 -0.30
CA GLU A 55 13.91 4.22 -0.07
C GLU A 55 14.14 3.53 1.28
N GLU A 56 13.19 3.66 2.21
CA GLU A 56 13.25 3.03 3.51
C GLU A 56 13.15 1.50 3.43
N THR A 57 14.07 0.83 4.13
CA THR A 57 14.11 -0.64 4.22
C THR A 57 13.32 -1.17 5.41
N LYS A 58 13.15 -0.38 6.46
CA LYS A 58 12.44 -0.77 7.68
C LYS A 58 10.95 -0.43 7.58
N PRO A 59 10.04 -1.41 7.65
CA PRO A 59 8.61 -1.13 7.64
C PRO A 59 8.21 -0.42 8.94
N GLN A 60 7.30 0.54 8.83
CA GLN A 60 6.63 1.15 9.98
C GLN A 60 5.52 0.26 10.54
N GLY A 61 5.03 -0.68 9.75
CA GLY A 61 4.08 -1.69 10.18
C GLY A 61 3.70 -2.63 9.05
N CYS A 62 2.93 -3.65 9.40
CA CYS A 62 2.37 -4.62 8.48
C CYS A 62 0.88 -4.81 8.77
N ILE A 63 0.12 -5.09 7.71
CA ILE A 63 -1.29 -5.47 7.79
C ILE A 63 -1.38 -6.87 7.15
N PRO A 64 -1.59 -7.93 7.95
CA PRO A 64 -1.91 -9.24 7.42
C PRO A 64 -3.22 -9.15 6.65
N LEU A 65 -3.26 -9.68 5.44
CA LEU A 65 -4.45 -9.67 4.59
C LEU A 65 -5.22 -11.00 4.64
N GLN A 66 -4.60 -12.06 5.15
CA GLN A 66 -5.27 -13.35 5.29
C GLN A 66 -6.52 -13.19 6.17
N GLY A 67 -7.68 -13.53 5.60
CA GLY A 67 -8.97 -13.42 6.28
C GLY A 67 -9.54 -11.99 6.32
N CYS A 68 -8.80 -10.96 5.92
CA CYS A 68 -9.33 -9.61 5.83
C CYS A 68 -10.39 -9.48 4.74
N GLN A 69 -11.35 -8.59 4.97
CA GLN A 69 -12.31 -8.14 3.97
C GLN A 69 -11.94 -6.73 3.53
N VAL A 70 -12.00 -6.48 2.21
CA VAL A 70 -11.77 -5.15 1.63
C VAL A 70 -13.11 -4.61 1.16
N THR A 71 -13.50 -3.46 1.71
CA THR A 71 -14.73 -2.77 1.34
C THR A 71 -14.37 -1.47 0.63
N GLU A 72 -14.86 -1.28 -0.59
CA GLU A 72 -14.78 0.01 -1.27
C GLU A 72 -15.76 0.99 -0.63
N LEU A 73 -15.29 2.19 -0.34
CA LEU A 73 -16.08 3.27 0.24
C LEU A 73 -16.34 4.32 -0.82
N THR A 74 -17.60 4.76 -0.93
CA THR A 74 -17.97 5.87 -1.81
C THR A 74 -17.22 7.13 -1.36
N ALA A 75 -16.39 7.67 -2.25
CA ALA A 75 -15.79 8.98 -2.02
C ALA A 75 -16.87 10.05 -1.93
N ASN A 76 -16.59 11.11 -1.16
CA ASN A 76 -17.48 12.27 -1.13
C ASN A 76 -17.69 12.75 -2.58
N PRO A 77 -18.93 12.97 -3.05
CA PRO A 77 -19.19 13.56 -4.35
C PRO A 77 -18.45 14.89 -4.61
N ASP A 78 -18.10 15.64 -3.55
CA ASP A 78 -17.28 16.86 -3.65
C ASP A 78 -15.80 16.61 -3.97
N GLU A 79 -15.33 15.36 -3.86
CA GLU A 79 -13.95 14.96 -4.14
C GLU A 79 -13.89 13.85 -5.20
N PRO A 80 -14.36 14.12 -6.43
CA PRO A 80 -14.39 13.15 -7.51
C PRO A 80 -12.97 12.67 -7.84
N GLY A 81 -12.83 11.36 -8.11
CA GLY A 81 -11.54 10.73 -8.43
C GLY A 81 -10.75 10.23 -7.23
N ARG A 82 -11.31 10.28 -6.01
CA ARG A 82 -10.75 9.54 -4.87
C ARG A 82 -11.32 8.12 -4.83
N HIS A 83 -10.43 7.15 -4.66
CA HIS A 83 -10.80 5.77 -4.35
C HIS A 83 -10.47 5.52 -2.88
N LEU A 84 -11.49 5.25 -2.07
CA LEU A 84 -11.35 4.94 -0.66
C LEU A 84 -11.71 3.47 -0.46
N PHE A 85 -10.96 2.79 0.39
CA PHE A 85 -11.29 1.44 0.80
C PHE A 85 -10.87 1.24 2.26
N GLU A 86 -11.54 0.32 2.92
CA GLU A 86 -11.21 -0.12 4.27
C GLU A 86 -10.84 -1.60 4.26
N ILE A 87 -9.81 -1.95 5.03
CA ILE A 87 -9.41 -3.34 5.28
C ILE A 87 -9.89 -3.69 6.69
N LEU A 88 -10.88 -4.57 6.78
CA LEU A 88 -11.41 -5.06 8.04
C LEU A 88 -10.83 -6.44 8.34
N PRO A 89 -10.30 -6.69 9.55
CA PRO A 89 -9.93 -8.04 9.97
C PRO A 89 -11.14 -8.97 9.84
N GLY A 90 -10.94 -10.15 9.26
CA GLY A 90 -11.95 -11.20 9.32
C GLY A 90 -12.24 -11.57 10.76
N GLY A 91 -13.49 -11.94 11.05
CA GLY A 91 -13.88 -12.49 12.34
C GLY A 91 -12.95 -13.64 12.78
N PRO A 92 -12.94 -13.98 14.08
CA PRO A 92 -11.91 -14.82 14.68
C PRO A 92 -11.77 -16.17 13.98
N ARG A 93 -10.78 -16.28 13.10
CA ARG A 93 -10.23 -17.55 12.62
C ARG A 93 -8.74 -17.48 12.91
N GLU A 94 -8.28 -18.52 13.59
CA GLU A 94 -7.00 -18.69 14.28
C GLU A 94 -5.89 -17.70 13.96
N ARG A 95 -5.46 -16.99 15.01
CA ARG A 95 -4.32 -16.06 15.01
C ARG A 95 -3.03 -16.82 14.65
N THR A 96 -2.71 -16.92 13.37
CA THR A 96 -1.30 -17.08 12.97
C THR A 96 -0.60 -15.75 13.26
N GLY A 97 0.17 -15.77 14.35
CA GLY A 97 0.75 -14.59 14.96
C GLY A 97 1.74 -13.86 14.07
N CYS A 98 1.51 -12.56 13.90
CA CYS A 98 2.57 -11.60 13.64
C CYS A 98 2.91 -10.96 15.00
N PRO A 99 4.07 -11.25 15.62
CA PRO A 99 4.39 -10.81 16.98
C PRO A 99 4.83 -9.34 17.07
N LEU A 100 4.29 -8.44 16.24
CA LEU A 100 4.63 -7.02 16.24
C LEU A 100 3.36 -6.16 16.28
N CYS A 101 2.65 -6.26 17.41
CA CYS A 101 1.74 -5.25 17.92
C CYS A 101 1.98 -5.11 19.42
#